data_AF-A0A7X5UCV5-F1
#
_entry.id   AF-A0A7X5UCV5-F1
#
_cell.length_a   1.000
_cell.length_b   1.000
_cell.length_c   1.000
_cell.angle_alpha   90.00
_cell.angle_beta   90.00
_cell.angle_gamma   90.00
#
_symmetry.space_group_name_H-M   'P 1'
#
loop_
_entity.id
_entity.type
_entity.pdbx_description
1 polymer ?
#
loop_
_entity_poly.entity_id
_entity_poly.type
_entity_poly.pdbx_seq_one_letter_code
_entity_poly.pdbx_strand_id
1 'polypeptide(L)'
;MIDQVQAALDAADDWLCDHLVHAEPLRGDSPGEYLFRCKVFNELAFYVQWRSRLACPEKSPVHAIRRHILAHARGDYLELAARDPRRVLIFCSAVGYALGHGALSNGDARLARWILSPGFAWNTEWVPNRQLDLLQSRRLGGLGELMDVASVVAASSVAWPPSPFLADREAYYAFTHSVYYSWLLGQLPAECGGHSALAIEGGLCRALHEGDIDLAYELFAAAALHGLGPGPGQRNLLRRTLPSLMEEGAVHAPANTKDEAMAAFVASRAGERAWAERFHVTLVAALGLACALYRGQAHDMEEAHNDAATVDVVGAMFSSFHGRRWKAGLHAAERMLRDGVPGWSGNVFREGLGVFLTCAMDGEGVPHGLVEERMAFRRLSPGGGFEQSILEPLQRHYRVVADLLATPCAGKLAAG
;
A
#
# COMPACT_ATOMS: atom_id res chain seq x y z
N MET A 1 -11.59 -21.02 -6.93
CA MET A 1 -11.12 -19.64 -6.70
C MET A 1 -10.21 -19.11 -7.82
N ILE A 2 -9.22 -19.86 -8.32
CA ILE A 2 -8.33 -19.39 -9.42
C ILE A 2 -9.07 -18.83 -10.63
N ASP A 3 -10.06 -19.55 -11.15
CA ASP A 3 -10.78 -19.12 -12.35
C ASP A 3 -11.50 -17.78 -12.13
N GLN A 4 -11.97 -17.52 -10.90
CA GLN A 4 -12.60 -16.25 -10.52
C GLN A 4 -11.57 -15.13 -10.43
N VAL A 5 -10.40 -15.39 -9.83
CA VAL A 5 -9.29 -14.42 -9.77
C VAL A 5 -8.79 -14.09 -11.17
N GLN A 6 -8.65 -15.08 -12.05
CA GLN A 6 -8.25 -14.88 -13.44
C GLN A 6 -9.33 -14.10 -14.21
N ALA A 7 -10.61 -14.43 -14.05
CA ALA A 7 -11.70 -13.71 -14.70
C ALA A 7 -11.78 -12.24 -14.22
N ALA A 8 -11.58 -11.99 -12.93
CA ALA A 8 -11.54 -10.64 -12.36
C ALA A 8 -10.33 -9.84 -12.88
N LEU A 9 -9.16 -10.46 -13.00
CA LEU A 9 -7.99 -9.82 -13.60
C LEU A 9 -8.23 -9.47 -15.08
N ASP A 10 -8.85 -10.37 -15.84
CA ASP A 10 -9.19 -10.14 -17.24
C ASP A 10 -10.18 -8.99 -17.40
N ALA A 11 -11.23 -8.95 -16.59
CA ALA A 11 -12.20 -7.86 -16.59
C ALA A 11 -11.57 -6.51 -16.21
N ALA A 12 -10.63 -6.51 -15.26
CA ALA A 12 -9.87 -5.30 -14.91
C ALA A 12 -8.97 -4.82 -16.05
N ASP A 13 -8.30 -5.74 -16.76
CA ASP A 13 -7.51 -5.41 -17.95
C ASP A 13 -8.36 -4.77 -19.04
N ASP A 14 -9.54 -5.34 -19.31
CA ASP A 14 -10.50 -4.82 -20.28
C ASP A 14 -10.95 -3.40 -19.88
N TRP A 15 -11.34 -3.21 -18.61
CA TRP A 15 -11.76 -1.90 -18.11
C TRP A 15 -10.65 -0.84 -18.22
N LEU A 16 -9.41 -1.17 -17.84
CA LEU A 16 -8.27 -0.26 -17.96
C LEU A 16 -8.01 0.11 -19.43
N CYS A 17 -8.16 -0.85 -20.34
CA CYS A 17 -8.02 -0.65 -21.78
C CYS A 17 -9.11 0.28 -22.35
N ASP A 18 -10.38 0.05 -21.97
CA ASP A 18 -11.52 0.83 -22.45
C ASP A 18 -11.45 2.30 -22.01
N HIS A 19 -10.74 2.58 -20.91
CA HIS A 19 -10.60 3.93 -20.36
C HIS A 19 -9.26 4.62 -20.69
N LEU A 20 -8.45 4.08 -21.61
CA LEU A 20 -7.15 4.66 -22.01
C LEU A 20 -7.22 6.11 -22.46
N VAL A 21 -8.35 6.52 -23.05
CA VAL A 21 -8.59 7.90 -23.48
C VAL A 21 -8.49 8.91 -22.31
N HIS A 22 -8.78 8.47 -21.08
CA HIS A 22 -8.64 9.30 -19.89
C HIS A 22 -7.19 9.32 -19.35
N ALA A 23 -6.35 8.40 -19.78
CA ALA A 23 -4.95 8.31 -19.38
C ALA A 23 -3.98 9.01 -20.36
N GLU A 24 -4.50 9.73 -21.37
CA GLU A 24 -3.66 10.54 -22.27
C GLU A 24 -2.96 11.68 -21.49
N PRO A 25 -1.63 11.66 -21.37
CA PRO A 25 -0.92 12.49 -20.38
C PRO A 25 -0.92 13.98 -20.71
N LEU A 26 -1.07 14.33 -22.00
CA LEU A 26 -1.03 15.71 -22.49
C LEU A 26 -2.42 16.28 -22.81
N ARG A 27 -3.47 15.59 -22.38
CA ARG A 27 -4.85 16.08 -22.50
C ARG A 27 -5.20 16.87 -21.24
N GLY A 28 -5.81 18.04 -21.40
CA GLY A 28 -6.32 18.79 -20.25
C GLY A 28 -6.30 20.28 -20.46
N ASP A 29 -7.00 21.00 -19.58
CA ASP A 29 -7.18 22.46 -19.69
C ASP A 29 -6.46 23.22 -18.55
N SER A 30 -5.83 22.50 -17.61
CA SER A 30 -5.15 23.09 -16.45
C SER A 30 -3.90 22.32 -16.05
N PRO A 31 -2.92 22.97 -15.38
CA PRO A 31 -1.75 22.30 -14.84
C PRO A 31 -2.06 21.11 -13.92
N GLY A 32 -3.11 21.21 -13.10
CA GLY A 32 -3.53 20.14 -12.21
C GLY A 32 -4.02 18.91 -12.97
N GLU A 33 -4.80 19.12 -14.03
CA GLU A 33 -5.29 18.04 -14.90
C GLU A 33 -4.14 17.34 -15.64
N TYR A 34 -3.20 18.08 -16.22
CA TYR A 34 -2.03 17.49 -16.87
C TYR A 34 -1.22 16.62 -15.89
N LEU A 35 -0.97 17.10 -14.68
CA LEU A 35 -0.21 16.35 -13.68
C LEU A 35 -0.94 15.08 -13.23
N PHE A 36 -2.25 15.17 -13.02
CA PHE A 36 -3.06 14.01 -12.66
C PHE A 36 -3.03 12.94 -13.77
N ARG A 37 -3.25 13.33 -15.04
CA ARG A 37 -3.20 12.39 -16.16
C ARG A 37 -1.79 11.85 -16.41
N CYS A 38 -0.74 12.65 -16.20
CA CYS A 38 0.65 12.17 -16.25
C CYS A 38 0.92 11.10 -15.17
N LYS A 39 0.40 11.29 -13.94
CA LYS A 39 0.49 10.29 -12.86
C LYS A 39 -0.22 8.99 -13.26
N VAL A 40 -1.48 9.07 -13.70
CA VAL A 40 -2.27 7.93 -14.22
C VAL A 40 -1.52 7.19 -15.34
N PHE A 41 -0.97 7.93 -16.30
CA PHE A 41 -0.19 7.39 -17.41
C PHE A 41 1.08 6.66 -16.95
N ASN A 42 1.78 7.23 -15.96
CA ASN A 42 2.97 6.63 -15.37
C ASN A 42 2.65 5.34 -14.60
N GLU A 43 1.54 5.30 -13.88
CA GLU A 43 1.05 4.11 -13.18
C GLU A 43 0.64 3.00 -14.16
N LEU A 44 0.07 3.32 -15.32
CA LEU A 44 -0.15 2.34 -16.40
C LEU A 44 1.16 1.73 -16.89
N ALA A 45 2.20 2.54 -17.07
CA ALA A 45 3.51 2.04 -17.47
C ALA A 45 4.11 1.08 -16.42
N PHE A 46 3.98 1.44 -15.14
CA PHE A 46 4.34 0.57 -14.03
C PHE A 46 3.55 -0.75 -14.05
N TYR A 47 2.23 -0.70 -14.26
CA TYR A 47 1.39 -1.89 -14.33
C TYR A 47 1.77 -2.83 -15.49
N VAL A 48 1.94 -2.31 -16.70
CA VAL A 48 2.33 -3.11 -17.88
C VAL A 48 3.71 -3.74 -17.69
N GLN A 49 4.65 -3.02 -17.09
CA GLN A 49 5.93 -3.58 -16.70
C GLN A 49 5.77 -4.79 -15.76
N TRP A 50 4.92 -4.68 -14.74
CA TRP A 50 4.67 -5.78 -13.81
C TRP A 50 4.09 -7.00 -14.50
N ARG A 51 3.11 -6.80 -15.39
CA ARG A 51 2.54 -7.89 -16.19
C ARG A 51 3.59 -8.65 -16.99
N SER A 52 4.52 -7.94 -17.61
CA SER A 52 5.65 -8.55 -18.31
C SER A 52 6.58 -9.30 -17.34
N ARG A 53 6.90 -8.70 -16.19
CA ARG A 53 7.83 -9.28 -15.22
C ARG A 53 7.29 -10.54 -14.53
N LEU A 54 5.99 -10.59 -14.29
CA LEU A 54 5.28 -11.76 -13.74
C LEU A 54 5.03 -12.85 -14.78
N ALA A 55 5.45 -12.64 -16.04
CA ALA A 55 5.19 -13.54 -17.16
C ALA A 55 3.70 -13.89 -17.32
N CYS A 56 2.81 -12.94 -16.99
CA CYS A 56 1.39 -13.10 -17.25
C CYS A 56 1.16 -13.17 -18.77
N PRO A 57 0.24 -14.01 -19.27
CA PRO A 57 -0.09 -14.03 -20.69
C PRO A 57 -0.43 -12.63 -21.21
N GLU A 58 0.27 -12.18 -22.25
CA GLU A 58 -0.02 -10.90 -22.91
C GLU A 58 -1.33 -11.06 -23.72
N LYS A 59 -2.44 -10.67 -23.11
CA LYS A 59 -3.74 -10.58 -23.78
C LYS A 59 -3.86 -9.27 -24.55
N SER A 60 -4.80 -9.22 -25.48
CA SER A 60 -5.08 -8.04 -26.33
C SER A 60 -5.19 -6.71 -25.57
N PRO A 61 -5.88 -6.62 -24.40
CA PRO A 61 -6.02 -5.35 -23.67
C PRO A 61 -4.68 -4.81 -23.15
N VAL A 62 -3.86 -5.65 -22.51
CA VAL A 62 -2.54 -5.26 -22.01
C VAL A 62 -1.62 -4.82 -23.15
N HIS A 63 -1.72 -5.46 -24.32
CA HIS A 63 -1.00 -5.03 -25.51
C HIS A 63 -1.46 -3.64 -26.00
N ALA A 64 -2.75 -3.33 -25.93
CA ALA A 64 -3.27 -2.00 -26.26
C ALA A 64 -2.74 -0.93 -25.29
N ILE A 65 -2.75 -1.20 -23.98
CA ILE A 65 -2.18 -0.31 -22.95
C ILE A 65 -0.68 -0.08 -23.22
N ARG A 66 0.08 -1.14 -23.51
CA ARG A 66 1.50 -1.04 -23.90
C ARG A 66 1.70 -0.14 -25.11
N ARG A 67 0.92 -0.33 -26.19
CA ARG A 67 1.01 0.52 -27.38
C ARG A 67 0.70 1.99 -27.07
N HIS A 68 -0.29 2.23 -26.21
CA HIS A 68 -0.64 3.57 -25.76
C HIS A 68 0.55 4.24 -25.04
N ILE A 69 1.19 3.55 -24.09
CA ILE A 69 2.38 4.06 -23.38
C ILE A 69 3.49 4.43 -24.38
N LEU A 70 3.83 3.52 -25.29
CA LEU A 70 4.91 3.76 -26.27
C LEU A 70 4.57 4.87 -27.28
N ALA A 71 3.29 5.10 -27.56
CA ALA A 71 2.84 6.16 -28.46
C ALA A 71 2.84 7.56 -27.82
N HIS A 72 2.73 7.66 -26.50
CA HIS A 72 2.57 8.94 -25.79
C HIS A 72 3.77 9.34 -24.91
N ALA A 73 4.66 8.40 -24.55
CA ALA A 73 5.85 8.69 -23.74
C ALA A 73 7.01 9.33 -24.55
N ARG A 74 6.74 10.38 -25.33
CA ARG A 74 7.69 11.03 -26.25
C ARG A 74 7.39 12.53 -26.44
N GLY A 75 8.30 13.29 -27.05
CA GLY A 75 8.10 14.71 -27.38
C GLY A 75 7.75 15.54 -26.15
N ASP A 76 6.66 16.30 -26.23
CA ASP A 76 6.15 17.19 -25.17
C ASP A 76 6.00 16.52 -23.80
N TYR A 77 5.72 15.21 -23.74
CA TYR A 77 5.68 14.47 -22.48
C TYR A 77 7.06 14.44 -21.80
N LEU A 78 8.12 14.17 -22.56
CA LEU A 78 9.49 14.17 -22.07
C LEU A 78 9.96 15.59 -21.77
N GLU A 79 9.55 16.58 -22.57
CA GLU A 79 9.84 17.99 -22.28
C GLU A 79 9.21 18.42 -20.96
N LEU A 80 7.97 17.99 -20.67
CA LEU A 80 7.32 18.27 -19.40
C LEU A 80 8.05 17.61 -18.23
N ALA A 81 8.41 16.33 -18.37
CA ALA A 81 9.20 15.60 -17.37
C ALA A 81 10.57 16.26 -17.10
N ALA A 82 11.14 16.93 -18.10
CA ALA A 82 12.41 17.60 -18.03
C ALA A 82 12.38 18.99 -17.34
N ARG A 83 11.20 19.56 -17.07
CA ARG A 83 11.07 20.93 -16.53
C ARG A 83 11.31 21.04 -15.03
N ASP A 84 10.96 20.01 -14.26
CA ASP A 84 11.03 20.05 -12.80
C ASP A 84 11.56 18.72 -12.24
N PRO A 85 12.81 18.69 -11.74
CA PRO A 85 13.38 17.47 -11.16
C PRO A 85 12.59 16.96 -9.95
N ARG A 86 11.88 17.82 -9.22
CA ARG A 86 11.09 17.44 -8.04
C ARG A 86 9.82 16.66 -8.39
N ARG A 87 9.42 16.68 -9.66
CA ARG A 87 8.21 16.02 -10.17
C ARG A 87 8.53 14.80 -11.02
N VAL A 88 9.81 14.41 -11.16
CA VAL A 88 10.22 13.34 -12.06
C VAL A 88 9.47 12.02 -11.82
N LEU A 89 9.07 11.74 -10.57
CA LEU A 89 8.39 10.51 -10.18
C LEU A 89 6.99 10.36 -10.80
N ILE A 90 6.39 11.48 -11.21
CA ILE A 90 5.13 11.49 -11.98
C ILE A 90 5.34 10.93 -13.40
N PHE A 91 6.60 10.77 -13.85
CA PHE A 91 6.94 10.42 -15.23
C PHE A 91 7.90 9.22 -15.36
N CYS A 92 8.67 8.90 -14.33
CA CYS A 92 9.89 8.11 -14.47
C CYS A 92 9.66 6.67 -14.98
N SER A 93 8.58 6.00 -14.56
CA SER A 93 8.26 4.65 -15.01
C SER A 93 7.93 4.62 -16.50
N ALA A 94 7.13 5.56 -16.99
CA ALA A 94 6.83 5.68 -18.43
C ALA A 94 8.07 6.05 -19.26
N VAL A 95 8.90 6.97 -18.76
CA VAL A 95 10.17 7.36 -19.41
C VAL A 95 11.12 6.17 -19.51
N GLY A 96 11.34 5.45 -18.40
CA GLY A 96 12.19 4.26 -18.35
C GLY A 96 11.68 3.15 -19.25
N TYR A 97 10.37 2.90 -19.23
CA TYR A 97 9.72 1.90 -20.06
C TYR A 97 9.89 2.20 -21.56
N ALA A 98 9.60 3.42 -22.01
CA ALA A 98 9.71 3.80 -23.42
C ALA A 98 11.17 3.76 -23.91
N LEU A 99 12.12 4.19 -23.08
CA LEU A 99 13.55 4.13 -23.37
C LEU A 99 14.03 2.69 -23.53
N GLY A 100 13.66 1.80 -22.59
CA GLY A 100 14.05 0.38 -22.61
C GLY A 100 13.52 -0.39 -23.82
N HIS A 101 12.38 0.03 -24.36
CA HIS A 101 11.75 -0.56 -25.54
C HIS A 101 12.27 -0.01 -26.87
N GLY A 102 13.18 0.97 -26.85
CA GLY A 102 13.72 1.56 -28.08
C GLY A 102 12.68 2.27 -28.95
N ALA A 103 11.55 2.69 -28.38
CA ALA A 103 10.45 3.33 -29.10
C ALA A 103 10.66 4.83 -29.37
N LEU A 104 11.74 5.39 -28.84
CA LEU A 104 12.03 6.83 -28.85
C LEU A 104 12.89 7.23 -30.06
N SER A 105 12.65 8.43 -30.57
CA SER A 105 13.57 9.07 -31.52
C SER A 105 14.95 9.31 -30.88
N ASN A 106 16.00 9.56 -31.66
CA ASN A 106 17.32 9.87 -31.11
C ASN A 106 17.32 11.09 -30.17
N GLY A 107 16.47 12.09 -30.45
CA GLY A 107 16.32 13.27 -29.60
C GLY A 107 15.65 12.91 -28.26
N ASP A 108 14.50 12.26 -28.34
CA ASP A 108 13.74 11.80 -27.18
C ASP A 108 14.54 10.84 -26.30
N ALA A 109 15.29 9.91 -26.91
CA ALA A 109 16.12 8.97 -26.17
C ALA A 109 17.23 9.67 -25.40
N ARG A 110 17.83 10.74 -25.95
CA ARG A 110 18.81 11.56 -25.22
C ARG A 110 18.16 12.29 -24.05
N LEU A 111 16.97 12.87 -24.25
CA LEU A 111 16.24 13.56 -23.20
C LEU A 111 15.82 12.60 -22.07
N ALA A 112 15.27 11.43 -22.41
CA ALA A 112 14.93 10.38 -21.46
C ALA A 112 16.13 9.92 -20.62
N ARG A 113 17.29 9.73 -21.26
CA ARG A 113 18.55 9.42 -20.54
C ARG A 113 18.97 10.54 -19.60
N TRP A 114 18.78 11.79 -19.98
CA TRP A 114 19.08 12.95 -19.13
C TRP A 114 18.13 13.05 -17.93
N ILE A 115 16.82 12.87 -18.13
CA ILE A 115 15.80 12.85 -17.05
C ILE A 115 16.16 11.79 -16.01
N LEU A 116 16.53 10.58 -16.46
CA LEU A 116 16.89 9.49 -15.57
C LEU A 116 18.33 9.57 -15.06
N SER A 117 19.12 10.54 -15.50
CA SER A 117 20.54 10.68 -15.15
C SER A 117 20.74 11.11 -13.70
N PRO A 118 21.90 10.80 -13.09
CA PRO A 118 22.22 11.20 -11.72
C PRO A 118 22.16 12.73 -11.49
N GLY A 119 22.40 13.51 -12.53
CA GLY A 119 22.49 14.97 -12.44
C GLY A 119 21.14 15.71 -12.45
N PHE A 120 20.02 15.02 -12.68
CA PHE A 120 18.72 15.69 -12.79
C PHE A 120 17.91 15.65 -11.48
N ALA A 121 17.36 14.48 -11.12
CA ALA A 121 16.41 14.38 -10.00
C ALA A 121 16.96 13.71 -8.73
N TRP A 122 18.10 13.02 -8.82
CA TRP A 122 18.64 12.24 -7.70
C TRP A 122 19.08 13.10 -6.50
N ASN A 123 19.45 14.35 -6.75
CA ASN A 123 19.80 15.32 -5.70
C ASN A 123 18.58 15.87 -4.94
N THR A 124 17.36 15.66 -5.45
CA THR A 124 16.12 16.07 -4.77
C THR A 124 15.42 14.93 -4.04
N GLU A 125 15.80 13.68 -4.28
CA GLU A 125 15.10 12.49 -3.79
C GLU A 125 15.87 11.78 -2.68
N TRP A 126 15.45 12.02 -1.44
CA TRP A 126 16.07 11.47 -0.23
C TRP A 126 15.26 10.33 0.40
N VAL A 127 14.02 10.13 -0.03
CA VAL A 127 13.14 9.11 0.55
C VAL A 127 13.41 7.75 -0.10
N PRO A 128 13.71 6.68 0.66
CA PRO A 128 14.15 5.40 0.09
C PRO A 128 13.19 4.79 -0.94
N ASN A 129 11.88 4.79 -0.69
CA ASN A 129 10.91 4.24 -1.65
C ASN A 129 10.91 4.98 -2.99
N ARG A 130 11.11 6.30 -2.96
CA ARG A 130 11.22 7.18 -4.15
C ARG A 130 12.54 6.95 -4.89
N GLN A 131 13.62 6.68 -4.16
CA GLN A 131 14.91 6.28 -4.75
C GLN A 131 14.81 4.91 -5.45
N LEU A 132 14.11 3.95 -4.85
CA LEU A 132 13.87 2.64 -5.46
C LEU A 132 13.05 2.75 -6.76
N ASP A 133 12.07 3.64 -6.83
CA ASP A 133 11.31 3.94 -8.06
C ASP A 133 12.24 4.44 -9.19
N LEU A 134 13.09 5.43 -8.89
CA LEU A 134 14.06 5.94 -9.84
C LEU A 134 15.09 4.88 -10.27
N LEU A 135 15.56 4.05 -9.33
CA LEU A 135 16.48 2.95 -9.62
C LEU A 135 15.82 1.96 -10.59
N GLN A 136 14.56 1.63 -10.35
CA GLN A 136 13.81 0.73 -11.21
C GLN A 136 13.55 1.32 -12.60
N SER A 137 13.18 2.59 -12.67
CA SER A 137 12.98 3.32 -13.92
C SER A 137 14.28 3.40 -14.75
N ARG A 138 15.43 3.58 -14.10
CA ARG A 138 16.75 3.50 -14.76
C ARG A 138 17.03 2.11 -15.30
N ARG A 139 16.83 1.07 -14.49
CA ARG A 139 17.05 -0.33 -14.88
C ARG A 139 16.19 -0.70 -16.09
N LEU A 140 14.92 -0.28 -16.09
CA LEU A 140 14.03 -0.42 -17.25
C LEU A 140 14.60 0.25 -18.50
N GLY A 141 15.10 1.47 -18.37
CA GLY A 141 15.73 2.21 -19.47
C GLY A 141 17.07 1.65 -19.95
N GLY A 142 17.52 0.50 -19.44
CA GLY A 142 18.83 -0.06 -19.73
C GLY A 142 19.99 0.79 -19.20
N LEU A 143 19.73 1.63 -18.19
CA LEU A 143 20.72 2.45 -17.53
C LEU A 143 21.22 1.70 -16.30
N GLY A 144 22.55 1.56 -16.18
CA GLY A 144 23.16 0.88 -15.05
C GLY A 144 22.76 1.48 -13.69
N GLU A 145 22.94 0.68 -12.66
CA GLU A 145 22.68 1.09 -11.28
C GLU A 145 23.56 2.27 -10.88
N LEU A 146 22.97 3.23 -10.17
CA LEU A 146 23.67 4.43 -9.69
C LEU A 146 24.24 4.24 -8.28
N MET A 147 23.55 3.46 -7.47
CA MET A 147 23.88 3.16 -6.09
C MET A 147 23.50 1.72 -5.80
N ASP A 148 24.09 1.17 -4.75
CA ASP A 148 23.77 -0.17 -4.28
C ASP A 148 22.31 -0.25 -3.81
N VAL A 149 21.52 -1.09 -4.49
CA VAL A 149 20.10 -1.26 -4.17
C VAL A 149 19.92 -1.80 -2.76
N ALA A 150 20.78 -2.72 -2.31
CA ALA A 150 20.66 -3.33 -0.99
C ALA A 150 20.76 -2.29 0.14
N SER A 151 21.65 -1.31 -0.01
CA SER A 151 21.77 -0.17 0.90
C SER A 151 20.49 0.68 0.98
N VAL A 152 19.82 0.93 -0.16
CA VAL A 152 18.54 1.67 -0.17
C VAL A 152 17.43 0.85 0.50
N VAL A 153 17.37 -0.46 0.22
CA VAL A 153 16.41 -1.37 0.86
C VAL A 153 16.61 -1.42 2.38
N ALA A 154 17.86 -1.47 2.85
CA ALA A 154 18.20 -1.46 4.28
C ALA A 154 17.76 -0.17 5.01
N ALA A 155 17.66 0.96 4.29
CA ALA A 155 17.13 2.22 4.80
C ALA A 155 15.62 2.37 4.62
N SER A 156 14.97 1.49 3.86
CA SER A 156 13.55 1.58 3.51
C SER A 156 12.62 0.93 4.52
N SER A 157 11.32 1.12 4.32
CA SER A 157 10.28 0.47 5.13
C SER A 157 10.22 -1.06 4.95
N VAL A 158 10.95 -1.66 3.99
CA VAL A 158 11.09 -3.13 3.94
C VAL A 158 11.90 -3.64 5.14
N ALA A 159 13.00 -2.95 5.47
CA ALA A 159 13.81 -3.26 6.65
C ALA A 159 13.14 -2.79 7.95
N TRP A 160 12.33 -1.73 7.86
CA TRP A 160 11.64 -1.12 9.00
C TRP A 160 10.13 -0.97 8.72
N PRO A 161 9.36 -2.08 8.76
CA PRO A 161 7.94 -2.07 8.40
C PRO A 161 7.11 -1.12 9.26
N PRO A 162 6.08 -0.47 8.68
CA PRO A 162 5.18 0.41 9.43
C PRO A 162 4.38 -0.38 10.47
N SER A 163 4.18 0.21 11.64
CA SER A 163 3.38 -0.39 12.71
C SER A 163 1.88 -0.18 12.46
N PRO A 164 1.03 -1.23 12.45
CA PRO A 164 -0.43 -1.08 12.30
C PRO A 164 -1.09 -0.30 13.43
N PHE A 165 -0.41 -0.16 14.58
CA PHE A 165 -0.90 0.58 15.73
C PHE A 165 -0.83 2.10 15.58
N LEU A 166 0.18 2.62 14.87
CA LEU A 166 0.48 4.06 14.86
C LEU A 166 0.71 4.64 13.47
N ALA A 167 1.27 3.87 12.55
CA ALA A 167 1.65 4.37 11.24
C ALA A 167 0.43 4.91 10.50
N ASP A 168 0.60 6.05 9.83
CA ASP A 168 -0.44 6.64 9.00
C ASP A 168 -0.49 5.97 7.62
N ARG A 169 -1.38 6.48 6.77
CA ARG A 169 -1.55 6.01 5.40
C ARG A 169 -0.27 6.18 4.58
N GLU A 170 0.43 7.30 4.70
CA GLU A 170 1.64 7.60 3.89
C GLU A 170 2.79 6.62 4.19
N ALA A 171 3.00 6.27 5.45
CA ALA A 171 3.98 5.27 5.85
C ALA A 171 3.70 3.89 5.22
N TYR A 172 2.41 3.54 5.06
CA TYR A 172 1.99 2.31 4.40
C TYR A 172 2.20 2.35 2.88
N TYR A 173 1.91 3.48 2.19
CA TYR A 173 2.27 3.63 0.77
C TYR A 173 3.79 3.56 0.55
N ALA A 174 4.57 4.21 1.42
CA ALA A 174 6.02 4.12 1.35
C ALA A 174 6.50 2.66 1.49
N PHE A 175 5.85 1.89 2.36
CA PHE A 175 6.10 0.46 2.52
C PHE A 175 5.73 -0.37 1.30
N THR A 176 4.52 -0.25 0.76
CA THR A 176 4.09 -1.05 -0.39
C THR A 176 4.95 -0.79 -1.62
N HIS A 177 5.28 0.48 -1.90
CA HIS A 177 6.21 0.85 -2.97
C HIS A 177 7.62 0.31 -2.72
N SER A 178 8.11 0.33 -1.47
CA SER A 178 9.41 -0.26 -1.15
C SER A 178 9.41 -1.76 -1.43
N VAL A 179 8.34 -2.48 -1.08
CA VAL A 179 8.19 -3.92 -1.38
C VAL A 179 8.19 -4.15 -2.89
N TYR A 180 7.39 -3.40 -3.64
CA TYR A 180 7.27 -3.51 -5.10
C TYR A 180 8.62 -3.36 -5.80
N TYR A 181 9.29 -2.24 -5.54
CA TYR A 181 10.55 -1.94 -6.21
C TYR A 181 11.69 -2.85 -5.73
N SER A 182 11.71 -3.23 -4.45
CA SER A 182 12.68 -4.23 -3.96
C SER A 182 12.50 -5.56 -4.67
N TRP A 183 11.27 -6.01 -4.89
CA TRP A 183 11.01 -7.24 -5.63
C TRP A 183 11.44 -7.13 -7.10
N LEU A 184 11.08 -6.04 -7.77
CA LEU A 184 11.47 -5.80 -9.16
C LEU A 184 12.99 -5.74 -9.35
N LEU A 185 13.69 -5.17 -8.37
CA LEU A 185 15.15 -5.08 -8.37
C LEU A 185 15.84 -6.37 -7.90
N GLY A 186 15.10 -7.36 -7.40
CA GLY A 186 15.62 -8.64 -6.94
C GLY A 186 16.25 -8.61 -5.55
N GLN A 187 15.83 -7.66 -4.71
CA GLN A 187 16.35 -7.40 -3.36
C GLN A 187 15.30 -7.58 -2.26
N LEU A 188 14.10 -8.06 -2.59
CA LEU A 188 13.12 -8.41 -1.56
C LEU A 188 13.63 -9.65 -0.79
N PRO A 189 13.65 -9.62 0.55
CA PRO A 189 14.00 -10.79 1.35
C PRO A 189 13.17 -12.01 0.96
N ALA A 190 13.81 -13.18 0.92
CA ALA A 190 13.16 -14.44 0.55
C ALA A 190 12.05 -14.85 1.53
N GLU A 191 12.25 -14.54 2.81
CA GLU A 191 11.30 -14.83 3.88
C GLU A 191 10.69 -13.54 4.42
N CYS A 192 9.38 -13.56 4.62
CA CYS A 192 8.67 -12.46 5.28
C CYS A 192 8.86 -12.57 6.80
N GLY A 193 9.62 -11.64 7.38
CA GLY A 193 9.78 -11.56 8.83
C GLY A 193 8.46 -11.25 9.55
N GLY A 194 8.38 -11.62 10.83
CA GLY A 194 7.17 -11.42 11.64
C GLY A 194 6.65 -9.98 11.67
N HIS A 195 7.55 -8.99 11.67
CA HIS A 195 7.18 -7.57 11.60
C HIS A 195 6.53 -7.18 10.26
N SER A 196 7.06 -7.65 9.14
CA SER A 196 6.48 -7.40 7.81
C SER A 196 5.13 -8.10 7.67
N ALA A 197 5.01 -9.34 8.17
CA ALA A 197 3.73 -10.05 8.20
C ALA A 197 2.68 -9.31 9.01
N LEU A 198 3.05 -8.76 10.18
CA LEU A 198 2.16 -7.95 11.00
C LEU A 198 1.80 -6.62 10.33
N ALA A 199 2.75 -5.94 9.71
CA ALA A 199 2.51 -4.69 8.98
C ALA A 199 1.51 -4.92 7.85
N ILE A 200 1.73 -5.97 7.04
CA ILE A 200 0.87 -6.31 5.91
C ILE A 200 -0.53 -6.69 6.38
N GLU A 201 -0.65 -7.76 7.17
CA GLU A 201 -1.96 -8.31 7.52
C GLU A 201 -2.72 -7.40 8.51
N GLY A 202 -2.01 -6.82 9.49
CA GLY A 202 -2.59 -5.86 10.43
C GLY A 202 -2.99 -4.55 9.75
N GLY A 203 -2.16 -4.04 8.85
CA GLY A 203 -2.47 -2.88 8.01
C GLY A 203 -3.66 -3.13 7.11
N LEU A 204 -3.77 -4.33 6.52
CA LEU A 204 -4.86 -4.70 5.62
C LEU A 204 -6.18 -4.81 6.38
N CYS A 205 -6.22 -5.44 7.56
CA CYS A 205 -7.42 -5.44 8.41
C CYS A 205 -7.83 -4.02 8.81
N ARG A 206 -6.87 -3.15 9.15
CA ARG A 206 -7.17 -1.75 9.47
C ARG A 206 -7.75 -1.01 8.27
N ALA A 207 -7.14 -1.13 7.10
CA ALA A 207 -7.60 -0.51 5.87
C ALA A 207 -9.03 -0.96 5.50
N LEU A 208 -9.32 -2.26 5.58
CA LEU A 208 -10.66 -2.79 5.33
C LEU A 208 -11.72 -2.32 6.34
N HIS A 209 -11.34 -2.14 7.61
CA HIS A 209 -12.21 -1.60 8.65
C HIS A 209 -12.50 -0.10 8.41
N GLU A 210 -11.50 0.66 7.98
CA GLU A 210 -11.60 2.10 7.70
C GLU A 210 -12.21 2.39 6.32
N GLY A 211 -12.41 1.36 5.50
CA GLY A 211 -12.93 1.48 4.14
C GLY A 211 -11.89 1.93 3.10
N ASP A 212 -10.60 1.93 3.42
CA ASP A 212 -9.53 2.27 2.47
C ASP A 212 -9.19 1.05 1.60
N ILE A 213 -10.04 0.79 0.60
CA ILE A 213 -9.88 -0.33 -0.34
C ILE A 213 -8.63 -0.18 -1.20
N ASP A 214 -8.23 1.06 -1.47
CA ASP A 214 -7.01 1.37 -2.22
C ASP A 214 -5.78 0.84 -1.49
N LEU A 215 -5.61 1.24 -0.23
CA LEU A 215 -4.52 0.74 0.60
C LEU A 215 -4.64 -0.76 0.89
N ALA A 216 -5.85 -1.30 0.98
CA ALA A 216 -6.04 -2.74 1.16
C ALA A 216 -5.48 -3.55 -0.02
N TYR A 217 -5.68 -3.08 -1.25
CA TYR A 217 -5.11 -3.73 -2.44
C TYR A 217 -3.61 -3.54 -2.56
N GLU A 218 -3.08 -2.39 -2.14
CA GLU A 218 -1.64 -2.17 -2.03
C GLU A 218 -0.98 -3.23 -1.11
N LEU A 219 -1.58 -3.44 0.07
CA LEU A 219 -1.07 -4.43 1.03
C LEU A 219 -1.31 -5.87 0.55
N PHE A 220 -2.40 -6.13 -0.18
CA PHE A 220 -2.66 -7.43 -0.80
C PHE A 220 -1.58 -7.80 -1.83
N ALA A 221 -1.19 -6.87 -2.69
CA ALA A 221 -0.08 -7.08 -3.63
C ALA A 221 1.25 -7.30 -2.89
N ALA A 222 1.54 -6.50 -1.86
CA ALA A 222 2.73 -6.67 -1.03
C ALA A 222 2.77 -8.05 -0.33
N ALA A 223 1.62 -8.52 0.18
CA ALA A 223 1.47 -9.84 0.79
C ALA A 223 1.83 -10.96 -0.20
N ALA A 224 1.30 -10.89 -1.42
CA ALA A 224 1.60 -11.85 -2.47
C ALA A 224 3.10 -11.83 -2.83
N LEU A 225 3.69 -10.66 -2.99
CA LEU A 225 5.11 -10.54 -3.33
C LEU A 225 6.03 -11.08 -2.23
N HIS A 226 5.66 -10.91 -0.96
CA HIS A 226 6.34 -11.51 0.19
C HIS A 226 6.10 -13.01 0.35
N GLY A 227 5.22 -13.62 -0.45
CA GLY A 227 4.87 -15.03 -0.33
C GLY A 227 4.09 -15.34 0.94
N LEU A 228 3.44 -14.34 1.56
CA LEU A 228 2.56 -14.59 2.70
C LEU A 228 1.34 -15.37 2.24
N GLY A 229 1.08 -16.51 2.89
CA GLY A 229 -0.14 -17.28 2.67
C GLY A 229 -1.39 -16.45 2.98
N PRO A 230 -2.55 -16.81 2.41
CA PRO A 230 -3.75 -15.99 2.51
C PRO A 230 -4.20 -15.80 3.96
N GLY A 231 -4.13 -14.57 4.45
CA GLY A 231 -4.68 -14.14 5.73
C GLY A 231 -6.19 -13.84 5.66
N PRO A 232 -6.86 -13.72 6.82
CA PRO A 232 -8.26 -13.30 6.91
C PRO A 232 -8.55 -12.01 6.14
N GLY A 233 -7.65 -11.03 6.22
CA GLY A 233 -7.81 -9.77 5.53
C GLY A 233 -7.74 -9.94 4.01
N GLN A 234 -6.76 -10.67 3.47
CA GLN A 234 -6.65 -10.93 2.02
C GLN A 234 -7.90 -11.63 1.47
N ARG A 235 -8.38 -12.68 2.17
CA ARG A 235 -9.63 -13.38 1.78
C ARG A 235 -10.84 -12.46 1.86
N ASN A 236 -10.94 -11.64 2.91
CA ASN A 236 -12.07 -10.75 3.08
C ASN A 236 -12.10 -9.62 2.03
N LEU A 237 -10.94 -9.08 1.64
CA LEU A 237 -10.82 -8.11 0.56
C LEU A 237 -11.41 -8.70 -0.72
N LEU A 238 -10.89 -9.86 -1.16
CA LEU A 238 -11.35 -10.51 -2.38
C LEU A 238 -12.84 -10.83 -2.34
N ARG A 239 -13.36 -11.33 -1.22
CA ARG A 239 -14.80 -11.56 -1.05
C ARG A 239 -15.63 -10.29 -1.25
N ARG A 240 -15.15 -9.13 -0.76
CA ARG A 240 -15.86 -7.84 -0.89
C ARG A 240 -15.83 -7.29 -2.32
N THR A 241 -14.78 -7.55 -3.09
CA THR A 241 -14.51 -6.82 -4.35
C THR A 241 -14.47 -7.68 -5.60
N LEU A 242 -14.28 -9.00 -5.51
CA LEU A 242 -14.31 -9.89 -6.68
C LEU A 242 -15.63 -9.81 -7.45
N PRO A 243 -16.82 -9.79 -6.80
CA PRO A 243 -18.07 -9.67 -7.54
C PRO A 243 -18.13 -8.42 -8.42
N SER A 244 -17.78 -7.23 -7.89
CA SER A 244 -17.79 -5.99 -8.68
C SER A 244 -16.70 -5.98 -9.76
N LEU A 245 -15.52 -6.55 -9.49
CA LEU A 245 -14.48 -6.69 -10.51
C LEU A 245 -14.94 -7.59 -11.67
N MET A 246 -15.60 -8.70 -11.37
CA MET A 246 -16.09 -9.61 -12.41
C MET A 246 -17.28 -9.04 -13.20
N GLU A 247 -18.12 -8.24 -12.56
CA GLU A 247 -19.32 -7.65 -13.18
C GLU A 247 -19.02 -6.36 -13.95
N GLU A 248 -18.23 -5.45 -13.36
CA GLU A 248 -17.99 -4.10 -13.90
C GLU A 248 -16.56 -3.90 -14.42
N GLY A 249 -15.64 -4.83 -14.15
CA GLY A 249 -14.21 -4.66 -14.45
C GLY A 249 -13.51 -3.63 -13.55
N ALA A 250 -14.18 -3.10 -12.52
CA ALA A 250 -13.64 -2.04 -11.68
C ALA A 250 -13.95 -2.26 -10.19
N VAL A 251 -13.08 -1.74 -9.34
CA VAL A 251 -13.30 -1.69 -7.89
C VAL A 251 -14.01 -0.39 -7.51
N HIS A 252 -15.07 -0.50 -6.73
CA HIS A 252 -15.69 0.66 -6.08
C HIS A 252 -14.88 1.04 -4.84
N ALA A 253 -14.16 2.16 -4.89
CA ALA A 253 -13.64 2.80 -3.69
C ALA A 253 -14.71 3.72 -3.08
N PRO A 254 -14.85 3.79 -1.75
CA PRO A 254 -15.67 4.82 -1.12
C PRO A 254 -15.11 6.22 -1.43
N ALA A 255 -15.99 7.21 -1.61
CA ALA A 255 -15.74 8.53 -2.18
C ALA A 255 -14.78 9.47 -1.41
N ASN A 256 -13.99 8.95 -0.46
CA ASN A 256 -13.16 9.74 0.46
C ASN A 256 -11.68 9.75 0.07
N THR A 257 -11.35 9.74 -1.21
CA THR A 257 -9.95 9.81 -1.67
C THR A 257 -9.37 11.20 -1.38
N LYS A 258 -8.29 11.24 -0.61
CA LYS A 258 -7.62 12.48 -0.13
C LYS A 258 -6.55 13.03 -1.09
N ASP A 259 -6.54 12.63 -2.35
CA ASP A 259 -5.54 13.10 -3.33
C ASP A 259 -5.94 14.50 -3.85
N GLU A 260 -5.14 15.51 -3.54
CA GLU A 260 -5.39 16.91 -3.95
C GLU A 260 -5.41 17.08 -5.48
N ALA A 261 -4.59 16.34 -6.22
CA ALA A 261 -4.56 16.41 -7.69
C ALA A 261 -5.83 15.77 -8.27
N MET A 262 -6.28 14.66 -7.69
CA MET A 262 -7.56 14.05 -8.04
C MET A 262 -8.73 14.97 -7.67
N ALA A 263 -8.71 15.61 -6.50
CA ALA A 263 -9.75 16.54 -6.07
C ALA A 263 -9.85 17.75 -7.02
N ALA A 264 -8.72 18.32 -7.43
CA ALA A 264 -8.66 19.39 -8.42
C ALA A 264 -9.19 18.93 -9.79
N PHE A 265 -8.84 17.71 -10.22
CA PHE A 265 -9.33 17.12 -11.46
C PHE A 265 -10.85 16.89 -11.44
N VAL A 266 -11.39 16.28 -10.38
CA VAL A 266 -12.82 16.02 -10.24
C VAL A 266 -13.62 17.32 -10.18
N ALA A 267 -13.08 18.36 -9.54
CA ALA A 267 -13.71 19.68 -9.49
C ALA A 267 -13.83 20.33 -10.88
N SER A 268 -12.84 20.13 -11.77
CA SER A 268 -12.90 20.64 -13.14
C SER A 268 -13.65 19.72 -14.11
N ARG A 269 -13.76 18.42 -13.81
CA ARG A 269 -14.34 17.39 -14.67
C ARG A 269 -15.32 16.50 -13.91
N ALA A 270 -16.44 17.05 -13.45
CA ALA A 270 -17.44 16.31 -12.68
C ALA A 270 -17.95 15.03 -13.40
N GLY A 271 -18.02 15.05 -14.74
CA GLY A 271 -18.41 13.89 -15.55
C GLY A 271 -17.38 12.75 -15.59
N GLU A 272 -16.12 13.02 -15.21
CA GLU A 272 -15.03 12.02 -15.16
C GLU A 272 -14.79 11.50 -13.73
N ARG A 273 -15.60 11.93 -12.75
CA ARG A 273 -15.44 11.59 -11.34
C ARG A 273 -15.43 10.09 -11.07
N ALA A 274 -16.43 9.39 -11.61
CA ALA A 274 -16.59 7.95 -11.37
C ALA A 274 -15.38 7.14 -11.88
N TRP A 275 -14.78 7.56 -12.99
CA TRP A 275 -13.55 6.96 -13.50
C TRP A 275 -12.35 7.28 -12.59
N ALA A 276 -12.15 8.56 -12.27
CA ALA A 276 -10.99 9.01 -11.48
C ALA A 276 -10.94 8.36 -10.09
N GLU A 277 -12.10 8.20 -9.43
CA GLU A 277 -12.21 7.56 -8.11
C GLU A 277 -11.95 6.05 -8.15
N ARG A 278 -12.14 5.39 -9.31
CA ARG A 278 -11.96 3.93 -9.47
C ARG A 278 -10.63 3.54 -10.10
N PHE A 279 -9.96 4.46 -10.79
CA PHE A 279 -8.80 4.15 -11.63
C PHE A 279 -7.66 3.50 -10.84
N HIS A 280 -7.12 4.20 -9.82
CA HIS A 280 -5.94 3.73 -9.08
C HIS A 280 -6.24 2.40 -8.35
N VAL A 281 -7.34 2.34 -7.61
CA VAL A 281 -7.73 1.12 -6.89
C VAL A 281 -7.95 -0.07 -7.83
N THR A 282 -8.47 0.14 -9.04
CA THR A 282 -8.64 -0.92 -10.05
C THR A 282 -7.30 -1.37 -10.61
N LEU A 283 -6.38 -0.44 -10.86
CA LEU A 283 -5.02 -0.74 -11.33
C LEU A 283 -4.23 -1.56 -10.29
N VAL A 284 -4.29 -1.15 -9.01
CA VAL A 284 -3.61 -1.88 -7.92
C VAL A 284 -4.30 -3.22 -7.64
N ALA A 285 -5.63 -3.29 -7.79
CA ALA A 285 -6.33 -4.57 -7.72
C ALA A 285 -5.86 -5.54 -8.79
N ALA A 286 -5.79 -5.10 -10.05
CA ALA A 286 -5.26 -5.90 -11.14
C ALA A 286 -3.81 -6.36 -10.87
N LEU A 287 -2.96 -5.46 -10.37
CA LEU A 287 -1.59 -5.81 -9.94
C LEU A 287 -1.60 -6.89 -8.86
N GLY A 288 -2.40 -6.73 -7.81
CA GLY A 288 -2.51 -7.67 -6.70
C GLY A 288 -2.97 -9.05 -7.15
N LEU A 289 -4.01 -9.13 -7.99
CA LEU A 289 -4.51 -10.40 -8.55
C LEU A 289 -3.44 -11.08 -9.41
N ALA A 290 -2.73 -10.32 -10.24
CA ALA A 290 -1.61 -10.85 -11.03
C ALA A 290 -0.49 -11.42 -10.14
N CYS A 291 -0.14 -10.73 -9.05
CA CYS A 291 0.84 -11.21 -8.08
C CYS A 291 0.37 -12.51 -7.39
N ALA A 292 -0.90 -12.57 -6.98
CA ALA A 292 -1.48 -13.74 -6.33
C ALA A 292 -1.50 -14.97 -7.26
N LEU A 293 -1.86 -14.79 -8.54
CA LEU A 293 -1.81 -15.84 -9.55
C LEU A 293 -0.38 -16.32 -9.80
N TYR A 294 0.58 -15.39 -9.97
CA TYR A 294 1.99 -15.71 -10.15
C TYR A 294 2.55 -16.56 -9.00
N ARG A 295 2.13 -16.28 -7.77
CA ARG A 295 2.56 -17.00 -6.56
C ARG A 295 1.75 -18.26 -6.28
N GLY A 296 0.75 -18.59 -7.09
CA GLY A 296 -0.14 -19.74 -6.87
C GLY A 296 -1.06 -19.61 -5.66
N GLN A 297 -1.17 -18.42 -5.07
CA GLN A 297 -1.91 -18.20 -3.80
C GLN A 297 -3.43 -18.22 -3.99
N ALA A 298 -3.92 -18.09 -5.22
CA ALA A 298 -5.34 -18.11 -5.52
C ALA A 298 -6.00 -19.48 -5.26
N HIS A 299 -5.24 -20.57 -5.10
CA HIS A 299 -5.77 -21.86 -4.63
C HIS A 299 -6.23 -21.82 -3.17
N ASP A 300 -5.48 -21.11 -2.32
CA ASP A 300 -5.63 -21.16 -0.87
C ASP A 300 -6.58 -20.06 -0.34
N MET A 301 -7.15 -19.26 -1.24
CA MET A 301 -8.04 -18.13 -0.93
C MET A 301 -9.51 -18.54 -0.70
N GLU A 302 -9.79 -19.84 -0.51
CA GLU A 302 -11.12 -20.33 -0.19
C GLU A 302 -11.60 -19.85 1.19
N GLU A 303 -12.91 -19.63 1.32
CA GLU A 303 -13.52 -18.87 2.41
C GLU A 303 -13.48 -19.61 3.75
N ALA A 304 -13.00 -18.95 4.80
CA ALA A 304 -13.23 -19.37 6.18
C ALA A 304 -14.46 -18.63 6.74
N HIS A 305 -15.33 -19.35 7.44
CA HIS A 305 -16.65 -18.87 7.92
C HIS A 305 -16.63 -17.60 8.82
N ASN A 306 -15.46 -17.06 9.19
CA ASN A 306 -15.34 -15.96 10.17
C ASN A 306 -14.42 -14.80 9.74
N ASP A 307 -13.90 -14.76 8.51
CA ASP A 307 -12.90 -13.75 8.12
C ASP A 307 -13.40 -12.30 8.27
N ALA A 308 -14.68 -12.03 8.00
CA ALA A 308 -15.25 -10.69 8.17
C ALA A 308 -15.25 -10.22 9.63
N ALA A 309 -15.68 -11.10 10.55
CA ALA A 309 -15.66 -10.81 11.98
C ALA A 309 -14.23 -10.60 12.49
N THR A 310 -13.27 -11.39 12.00
CA THR A 310 -11.85 -11.22 12.31
C THR A 310 -11.33 -9.86 11.85
N VAL A 311 -11.58 -9.47 10.60
CA VAL A 311 -11.20 -8.16 10.07
C VAL A 311 -11.79 -7.02 10.88
N ASP A 312 -13.08 -7.10 11.23
CA ASP A 312 -13.75 -6.03 11.97
C ASP A 312 -13.19 -5.88 13.40
N VAL A 313 -12.93 -6.99 14.11
CA VAL A 313 -12.37 -6.95 15.47
C VAL A 313 -10.92 -6.45 15.45
N VAL A 314 -10.08 -7.02 14.59
CA VAL A 314 -8.66 -6.69 14.49
C VAL A 314 -8.46 -5.27 13.97
N GLY A 315 -9.18 -4.91 12.89
CA GLY A 315 -9.13 -3.59 12.28
C GLY A 315 -9.62 -2.49 13.23
N ALA A 316 -10.71 -2.73 13.97
CA ALA A 316 -11.21 -1.78 14.98
C ALA A 316 -10.20 -1.55 16.11
N MET A 317 -9.48 -2.59 16.53
CA MET A 317 -8.42 -2.46 17.54
C MET A 317 -7.29 -1.57 17.02
N PHE A 318 -6.75 -1.85 15.83
CA PHE A 318 -5.67 -1.05 15.24
C PHE A 318 -6.11 0.40 14.98
N SER A 319 -7.30 0.60 14.42
CA SER A 319 -7.87 1.94 14.19
C SER A 319 -8.09 2.71 15.51
N SER A 320 -8.41 2.01 16.60
CA SER A 320 -8.51 2.63 17.92
C SER A 320 -7.17 3.14 18.42
N PHE A 321 -6.09 2.37 18.29
CA PHE A 321 -4.75 2.83 18.66
C PHE A 321 -4.27 3.97 17.78
N HIS A 322 -4.46 3.88 16.46
CA HIS A 322 -4.07 4.92 15.51
C HIS A 322 -4.79 6.25 15.81
N GLY A 323 -6.10 6.18 16.07
CA GLY A 323 -6.90 7.33 16.49
C GLY A 323 -6.69 7.77 17.95
N ARG A 324 -5.65 7.27 18.64
CA ARG A 324 -5.32 7.57 20.05
C ARG A 324 -6.45 7.27 21.05
N ARG A 325 -7.38 6.38 20.69
CA ARG A 325 -8.46 5.87 21.56
C ARG A 325 -7.93 4.71 22.41
N TRP A 326 -6.92 5.00 23.24
CA TRP A 326 -6.13 4.00 23.98
C TRP A 326 -6.97 3.02 24.78
N LYS A 327 -8.00 3.49 25.50
CA LYS A 327 -8.90 2.62 26.28
C LYS A 327 -9.64 1.62 25.39
N ALA A 328 -10.16 2.06 24.25
CA ALA A 328 -10.87 1.19 23.31
C ALA A 328 -9.91 0.17 22.68
N GLY A 329 -8.72 0.61 22.29
CA GLY A 329 -7.66 -0.26 21.76
C GLY A 329 -7.23 -1.34 22.77
N LEU A 330 -6.92 -0.95 24.02
CA LEU A 330 -6.54 -1.89 25.08
C LEU A 330 -7.67 -2.86 25.43
N HIS A 331 -8.92 -2.39 25.48
CA HIS A 331 -10.05 -3.26 25.76
C HIS A 331 -10.29 -4.27 24.61
N ALA A 332 -10.12 -3.86 23.36
CA ALA A 332 -10.18 -4.78 22.22
C ALA A 332 -9.02 -5.79 22.25
N ALA A 333 -7.79 -5.34 22.51
CA ALA A 333 -6.62 -6.20 22.66
C ALA A 333 -6.79 -7.23 23.80
N GLU A 334 -7.33 -6.81 24.95
CA GLU A 334 -7.65 -7.70 26.07
C GLU A 334 -8.58 -8.84 25.64
N ARG A 335 -9.70 -8.51 24.97
CA ARG A 335 -10.65 -9.53 24.47
C ARG A 335 -9.97 -10.48 23.49
N MET A 336 -9.20 -9.95 22.54
CA MET A 336 -8.47 -10.77 21.56
C MET A 336 -7.48 -11.73 22.24
N LEU A 337 -6.79 -11.29 23.30
CA LEU A 337 -5.84 -12.13 24.04
C LEU A 337 -6.52 -13.19 24.91
N ARG A 338 -7.71 -12.90 25.46
CA ARG A 338 -8.49 -13.83 26.28
C ARG A 338 -9.22 -14.88 25.44
N ASP A 339 -9.93 -14.42 24.42
CA ASP A 339 -10.90 -15.22 23.68
C ASP A 339 -10.29 -15.82 22.41
N GLY A 340 -9.12 -15.31 21.99
CA GLY A 340 -8.53 -15.59 20.70
C GLY A 340 -9.26 -14.87 19.55
N VAL A 341 -8.66 -14.89 18.36
CA VAL A 341 -9.32 -14.46 17.13
C VAL A 341 -9.14 -15.54 16.08
N PRO A 342 -10.23 -16.15 15.58
CA PRO A 342 -10.13 -17.19 14.56
C PRO A 342 -9.34 -16.71 13.32
N GLY A 343 -8.42 -17.54 12.84
CA GLY A 343 -7.63 -17.27 11.64
C GLY A 343 -6.50 -16.24 11.82
N TRP A 344 -6.28 -15.72 13.02
CA TRP A 344 -5.17 -14.78 13.30
C TRP A 344 -4.01 -15.47 14.03
N SER A 345 -2.77 -15.22 13.59
CA SER A 345 -1.59 -15.72 14.29
C SER A 345 -1.42 -15.01 15.63
N GLY A 346 -1.81 -15.69 16.71
CA GLY A 346 -1.71 -15.17 18.07
C GLY A 346 -0.28 -14.78 18.46
N ASN A 347 0.74 -15.45 17.93
CA ASN A 347 2.15 -15.20 18.30
C ASN A 347 2.68 -13.90 17.72
N VAL A 348 2.51 -13.68 16.41
CA VAL A 348 2.95 -12.44 15.73
C VAL A 348 2.23 -11.22 16.29
N PHE A 349 0.93 -11.38 16.59
CA PHE A 349 0.14 -10.37 17.26
C PHE A 349 0.64 -10.04 18.67
N ARG A 350 0.86 -11.07 19.50
CA ARG A 350 1.33 -10.90 20.89
C ARG A 350 2.68 -10.20 20.93
N GLU A 351 3.61 -10.61 20.07
CA GLU A 351 4.94 -9.99 19.98
C GLU A 351 4.84 -8.52 19.57
N GLY A 352 4.11 -8.23 18.48
CA GLY A 352 3.94 -6.85 18.00
C GLY A 352 3.21 -5.95 19.00
N LEU A 353 2.17 -6.46 19.65
CA LEU A 353 1.44 -5.74 20.71
C LEU A 353 2.35 -5.50 21.93
N GLY A 354 3.15 -6.48 22.33
CA GLY A 354 4.09 -6.35 23.45
C GLY A 354 5.16 -5.28 23.19
N VAL A 355 5.78 -5.30 22.01
CA VAL A 355 6.75 -4.26 21.59
C VAL A 355 6.07 -2.89 21.56
N PHE A 356 4.90 -2.79 20.94
CA PHE A 356 4.15 -1.53 20.87
C PHE A 356 3.85 -0.99 22.26
N LEU A 357 3.30 -1.80 23.16
CA LEU A 357 2.94 -1.36 24.51
C LEU A 357 4.16 -0.99 25.35
N THR A 358 5.29 -1.67 25.19
CA THR A 358 6.55 -1.33 25.86
C THR A 358 7.10 0.02 25.40
N CYS A 359 6.92 0.35 24.11
CA CYS A 359 7.40 1.60 23.55
C CYS A 359 6.40 2.76 23.70
N ALA A 360 5.10 2.45 23.75
CA ALA A 360 4.04 3.46 23.80
C ALA A 360 3.70 3.88 25.23
N MET A 361 4.00 3.04 26.22
CA MET A 361 3.61 3.23 27.62
C MET A 361 4.86 3.34 28.51
N ASP A 362 4.80 4.19 29.53
CA ASP A 362 5.81 4.18 30.59
C ASP A 362 5.67 2.94 31.50
N GLY A 363 6.62 2.77 32.43
CA GLY A 363 6.61 1.66 33.39
C GLY A 363 5.40 1.66 34.35
N GLU A 364 4.59 2.72 34.36
CA GLU A 364 3.35 2.81 35.14
C GLU A 364 2.10 2.55 34.27
N GLY A 365 2.26 2.22 32.99
CA GLY A 365 1.16 1.98 32.06
C GLY A 365 0.44 3.25 31.62
N VAL A 366 1.15 4.37 31.51
CA VAL A 366 0.65 5.64 30.95
C VAL A 366 1.25 5.85 29.56
N PRO A 367 0.44 6.11 28.51
CA PRO A 367 0.97 6.38 27.19
C PRO A 367 1.88 7.61 27.18
N HIS A 368 3.06 7.53 26.56
CA HIS A 368 3.98 8.66 26.46
C HIS A 368 3.33 9.90 25.82
N GLY A 369 2.45 9.72 24.83
CA GLY A 369 1.68 10.82 24.23
C GLY A 369 0.65 11.47 25.17
N LEU A 370 0.17 10.74 26.19
CA LEU A 370 -0.67 11.30 27.26
C LEU A 370 0.16 11.97 28.36
N VAL A 371 1.48 11.78 28.42
CA VAL A 371 2.32 12.48 29.41
C VAL A 371 2.31 13.98 29.12
N GLU A 372 2.40 14.39 27.85
CA GLU A 372 2.32 15.80 27.45
C GLU A 372 0.92 16.39 27.72
N GLU A 373 -0.15 15.66 27.38
CA GLU A 373 -1.53 16.06 27.67
C GLU A 373 -1.81 16.10 29.20
N ARG A 374 -1.26 15.16 29.97
CA ARG A 374 -1.30 15.15 31.45
C ARG A 374 -0.56 16.35 32.03
N MET A 375 0.61 16.68 31.49
CA MET A 375 1.36 17.87 31.90
C MET A 375 0.60 19.16 31.56
N ALA A 376 -0.02 19.25 30.38
CA ALA A 376 -0.85 20.37 29.98
C ALA A 376 -2.11 20.50 30.86
N PHE A 377 -2.81 19.40 31.12
CA PHE A 377 -4.00 19.37 31.97
C PHE A 377 -3.68 19.77 33.42
N ARG A 378 -2.58 19.25 33.99
CA ARG A 378 -2.13 19.64 35.35
C ARG A 378 -1.78 21.12 35.46
N ARG A 379 -1.29 21.76 34.40
CA ARG A 379 -1.06 23.21 34.35
C ARG A 379 -2.36 24.01 34.30
N LEU A 380 -3.38 23.49 33.61
CA LEU A 380 -4.65 24.19 33.38
C LEU A 380 -5.70 23.94 34.48
N SER A 381 -5.62 22.82 35.21
CA SER A 381 -6.58 22.47 36.25
C SER A 381 -5.90 21.79 37.45
N PRO A 382 -5.19 22.56 38.30
CA PRO A 382 -4.53 22.03 39.49
C PRO A 382 -5.60 21.57 40.49
N GLY A 383 -5.89 20.26 40.49
CA GLY A 383 -6.94 19.65 41.33
C GLY A 383 -8.04 18.91 40.56
N GLY A 384 -8.03 18.95 39.22
CA GLY A 384 -8.95 18.16 38.39
C GLY A 384 -8.59 16.66 38.39
N GLY A 385 -9.59 15.79 38.53
CA GLY A 385 -9.46 14.32 38.65
C GLY A 385 -9.07 13.57 37.38
N PHE A 386 -8.07 14.07 36.63
CA PHE A 386 -7.50 13.40 35.44
C PHE A 386 -7.01 11.98 35.77
N GLU A 387 -6.46 11.80 36.98
CA GLU A 387 -5.94 10.52 37.45
C GLU A 387 -7.04 9.47 37.62
N GLN A 388 -8.13 9.80 38.31
CA GLN A 388 -9.24 8.86 38.56
C GLN A 388 -10.12 8.60 37.34
N SER A 389 -10.36 9.62 36.50
CA SER A 389 -11.32 9.51 35.40
C SER A 389 -10.74 8.88 34.12
N ILE A 390 -9.43 9.08 33.87
CA ILE A 390 -8.79 8.70 32.60
C ILE A 390 -7.65 7.71 32.81
N LEU A 391 -6.73 7.96 33.75
CA LEU A 391 -5.52 7.14 33.91
C LEU A 391 -5.78 5.80 34.60
N GLU A 392 -6.53 5.78 35.71
CA GLU A 392 -6.80 4.53 36.44
C GLU A 392 -7.46 3.43 35.59
N PRO A 393 -8.52 3.71 34.79
CA PRO A 393 -9.09 2.72 33.88
C PRO A 393 -8.08 2.23 32.83
N LEU A 394 -7.24 3.12 32.33
CA LEU A 394 -6.25 2.80 31.30
C LEU A 394 -5.15 1.89 31.85
N GLN A 395 -4.60 2.22 33.02
CA GLN A 395 -3.61 1.42 33.73
C GLN A 395 -4.15 0.05 34.12
N ARG A 396 -5.45 -0.06 34.41
CA ARG A 396 -6.10 -1.36 34.68
C ARG A 396 -6.08 -2.24 33.44
N HIS A 397 -6.53 -1.75 32.29
CA HIS A 397 -6.50 -2.54 31.06
C HIS A 397 -5.07 -2.85 30.61
N TYR A 398 -4.14 -1.90 30.75
CA TYR A 398 -2.72 -2.15 30.45
C TYR A 398 -2.15 -3.29 31.28
N ARG A 399 -2.35 -3.29 32.60
CA ARG A 399 -1.89 -4.37 33.49
C ARG A 399 -2.44 -5.72 33.07
N VAL A 400 -3.75 -5.79 32.80
CA VAL A 400 -4.37 -7.03 32.34
C VAL A 400 -3.77 -7.51 31.02
N VAL A 401 -3.58 -6.63 30.05
CA VAL A 401 -2.95 -6.98 28.77
C VAL A 401 -1.51 -7.42 28.96
N ALA A 402 -0.72 -6.72 29.79
CA ALA A 402 0.65 -7.08 30.11
C ALA A 402 0.75 -8.47 30.78
N ASP A 403 -0.14 -8.78 31.71
CA ASP A 403 -0.22 -10.09 32.37
C ASP A 403 -0.58 -11.20 31.36
N LEU A 404 -1.52 -10.93 30.45
CA LEU A 404 -1.91 -11.87 29.38
C LEU A 404 -0.77 -12.12 28.38
N LEU A 405 0.05 -11.11 28.10
CA LEU A 405 1.24 -11.22 27.25
C LEU A 405 2.37 -11.99 27.94
N ALA A 406 2.56 -11.81 29.26
CA ALA A 406 3.56 -12.54 30.04
C ALA A 406 3.21 -14.02 30.26
N THR A 407 1.93 -14.38 30.11
CA THR A 407 1.47 -15.77 30.24
C THR A 407 1.83 -16.57 28.99
N PRO A 408 2.64 -17.65 29.09
CA PRO A 408 2.96 -18.51 27.95
C PRO A 408 1.68 -19.00 27.29
N CYS A 409 1.61 -18.91 25.96
CA CYS A 409 0.47 -19.44 25.21
C CYS A 409 0.40 -20.95 25.45
N ALA A 410 -0.53 -21.41 26.28
CA ALA A 410 -0.82 -22.84 26.42
C ALA A 410 -1.41 -23.30 25.09
N GLY A 411 -0.55 -23.74 24.18
CA GLY A 411 -0.92 -24.13 22.83
C GLY A 411 -1.92 -25.29 22.86
N LYS A 412 -3.21 -24.98 22.69
CA LYS A 412 -4.07 -25.85 21.88
C LYS A 412 -3.85 -25.47 20.43
N LEU A 413 -2.72 -25.94 19.88
CA LEU A 413 -2.60 -26.14 18.44
C LEU A 413 -3.62 -27.22 18.09
N ALA A 414 -4.85 -26.83 17.76
CA ALA A 414 -5.66 -27.67 16.90
C ALA A 414 -4.97 -27.65 15.54
N ALA A 415 -4.26 -28.74 15.22
CA ALA A 415 -3.89 -29.01 13.85
C ALA A 415 -5.20 -29.08 13.04
N GLY A 416 -5.37 -28.14 12.13
CA GLY A 416 -6.44 -28.07 11.14
C GLY A 416 -5.81 -27.66 9.83
#